data_AF-A0A6V8NR82-F1
#
_entry.id   AF-A0A6V8NR82-F1
#
_cell.length_a   1.000
_cell.length_b   1.000
_cell.length_c   1.000
_cell.angle_alpha   90.00
_cell.angle_beta   90.00
_cell.angle_gamma   90.00
#
_symmetry.space_group_name_H-M   'P 1'
#
loop_
_entity.id
_entity.type
_entity.pdbx_description
1 polymer ?
#
loop_
_entity_poly.entity_id
_entity_poly.type
_entity_poly.pdbx_seq_one_letter_code
_entity_poly.pdbx_strand_id
1 'polypeptide(L)'
;AKKMLNAENKRLTGKALEEDVLDDAFSRIEVTYDPIKSSLFTSALWAYEAGFLGKEKPDLSGIYDLSLLNQILEERNLEPIR
;
A
#
# COMPACT_ATOMS: atom_id res chain seq x y z
N ALA A 1 -1.54 -15.16 9.64
CA ALA A 1 -1.13 -13.78 9.32
C ALA A 1 -0.72 -12.98 10.57
N LYS A 2 -1.66 -12.53 11.43
CA LYS A 2 -1.39 -11.70 12.62
C LYS A 2 -0.17 -12.12 13.47
N LYS A 3 -0.15 -13.37 13.94
CA LYS A 3 0.93 -13.91 14.78
C LYS A 3 2.29 -13.90 14.09
N MET A 4 2.32 -14.21 12.78
CA MET A 4 3.55 -14.19 11.98
C MET A 4 4.07 -12.75 11.80
N LEU A 5 3.17 -11.82 11.47
CA LEU A 5 3.52 -10.39 11.38
C LEU A 5 4.10 -9.90 12.70
N ASN A 6 3.43 -10.17 13.83
CA ASN A 6 3.88 -9.65 15.12
C ASN A 6 5.20 -10.28 15.60
N ALA A 7 5.42 -11.55 15.28
CA ALA A 7 6.71 -12.21 15.53
C ALA A 7 7.83 -11.54 14.74
N GLU A 8 7.60 -11.23 13.47
CA GLU A 8 8.58 -10.56 12.61
C GLU A 8 8.80 -9.10 13.03
N ASN A 9 7.74 -8.40 13.43
CA ASN A 9 7.85 -7.05 13.99
C ASN A 9 8.73 -7.03 15.25
N LYS A 10 8.54 -8.00 16.16
CA LYS A 10 9.41 -8.16 17.33
C LYS A 10 10.85 -8.46 16.94
N ARG A 11 11.08 -9.27 15.91
CA ARG A 11 12.41 -9.59 15.40
C ARG A 11 13.12 -8.35 14.84
N LEU A 12 12.39 -7.50 14.09
CA LEU A 12 12.95 -6.32 13.42
C LEU A 12 13.09 -5.09 14.34
N THR A 13 12.15 -4.90 15.26
CA THR A 13 12.06 -3.67 16.08
C THR A 13 12.38 -3.90 17.56
N GLY A 14 12.53 -5.17 17.98
CA GLY A 14 12.77 -5.57 19.37
C GLY A 14 11.51 -5.68 20.23
N LYS A 15 10.33 -5.26 19.74
CA LYS A 15 9.07 -5.31 20.50
C LYS A 15 7.90 -5.84 19.68
N ALA A 16 7.10 -6.69 20.31
CA ALA A 16 5.80 -7.08 19.78
C ALA A 16 4.76 -6.00 20.10
N LEU A 17 3.74 -5.89 19.25
CA LEU A 17 2.52 -5.15 19.56
C LEU A 17 1.62 -6.00 20.48
N GLU A 18 0.83 -5.32 21.30
CA GLU A 18 -0.22 -5.95 22.11
C GLU A 18 -1.27 -6.64 21.21
N GLU A 19 -1.86 -7.71 21.72
CA GLU A 19 -2.77 -8.55 20.94
C GLU A 19 -4.06 -7.82 20.57
N ASP A 20 -4.58 -7.00 21.47
CA ASP A 20 -5.78 -6.17 21.25
C ASP A 20 -5.59 -5.13 20.14
N VAL A 21 -4.42 -4.48 20.08
CA VAL A 21 -4.06 -3.53 19.02
C VAL A 21 -4.02 -4.22 17.66
N LEU A 22 -3.47 -5.44 17.60
CA LEU A 22 -3.44 -6.22 16.36
C LEU A 22 -4.83 -6.67 15.94
N ASP A 23 -5.64 -7.10 16.88
CA ASP A 23 -7.00 -7.55 16.61
C ASP A 23 -7.86 -6.40 16.07
N ASP A 24 -7.79 -5.24 16.70
CA ASP A 24 -8.44 -4.02 16.23
C ASP A 24 -7.94 -3.59 14.84
N ALA A 25 -6.63 -3.50 14.64
CA ALA A 25 -6.07 -3.09 13.36
C ALA A 25 -6.45 -4.03 12.20
N PHE A 26 -6.36 -5.34 12.41
CA PHE A 26 -6.70 -6.33 11.38
C PHE A 26 -8.20 -6.41 11.10
N SER A 27 -9.05 -6.02 12.04
CA SER A 27 -10.50 -5.98 11.81
C SER A 27 -10.91 -4.99 10.71
N ARG A 28 -10.06 -4.00 10.41
CA ARG A 28 -10.28 -2.96 9.40
C ARG A 28 -9.48 -3.16 8.11
N ILE A 29 -8.74 -4.27 7.97
CA ILE A 29 -7.96 -4.53 6.75
C ILE A 29 -8.87 -5.12 5.68
N GLU A 30 -8.92 -4.45 4.53
CA GLU A 30 -9.49 -4.98 3.31
C GLU A 30 -8.35 -5.36 2.36
N VAL A 31 -8.30 -6.63 1.94
CA VAL A 31 -7.29 -7.10 0.99
C VAL A 31 -7.81 -6.87 -0.43
N THR A 32 -7.07 -6.12 -1.21
CA THR A 32 -7.37 -5.85 -2.62
C THR A 32 -6.11 -5.98 -3.45
N TYR A 33 -6.28 -6.35 -4.72
CA TYR A 33 -5.24 -6.27 -5.74
C TYR A 33 -5.23 -4.89 -6.43
N ASP A 34 -6.24 -4.05 -6.18
CA ASP A 34 -6.27 -2.67 -6.66
C ASP A 34 -5.21 -1.82 -5.91
N PRO A 35 -4.30 -1.13 -6.60
CA PRO A 35 -3.31 -0.26 -5.97
C PRO A 35 -3.89 1.02 -5.34
N ILE A 36 -5.18 1.31 -5.51
CA ILE A 36 -5.88 2.49 -4.98
C ILE A 36 -5.12 3.78 -5.37
N LYS A 37 -4.91 3.96 -6.69
CA LYS A 37 -3.99 4.98 -7.24
C LYS A 37 -4.21 6.39 -6.70
N SER A 38 -5.48 6.78 -6.50
CA SER A 38 -5.86 8.10 -5.99
C SER A 38 -5.17 8.43 -4.66
N SER A 39 -5.00 7.45 -3.77
CA SER A 39 -4.37 7.62 -2.46
C SER A 39 -2.92 8.08 -2.57
N LEU A 40 -2.16 7.52 -3.52
CA LEU A 40 -0.76 7.88 -3.75
C LEU A 40 -0.65 9.27 -4.37
N PHE A 41 -1.48 9.60 -5.36
CA PHE A 41 -1.48 10.94 -5.96
C PHE A 41 -1.81 12.03 -4.92
N THR A 42 -2.80 11.78 -4.05
CA THR A 42 -3.12 12.68 -2.94
C THR A 42 -1.96 12.80 -1.96
N SER A 43 -1.34 11.68 -1.58
CA SER A 43 -0.21 11.69 -0.63
C SER A 43 1.01 12.43 -1.20
N ALA A 44 1.31 12.24 -2.48
CA ALA A 44 2.39 12.94 -3.15
C ALA A 44 2.09 14.45 -3.28
N LEU A 45 0.84 14.83 -3.55
CA LEU A 45 0.44 16.24 -3.54
C LEU A 45 0.67 16.87 -2.16
N TRP A 46 0.23 16.24 -1.08
CA TRP A 46 0.46 16.74 0.28
C TRP A 46 1.94 16.82 0.64
N ALA A 47 2.74 15.83 0.26
CA ALA A 47 4.17 15.85 0.49
C ALA A 47 4.87 16.98 -0.30
N TYR A 48 4.42 17.25 -1.53
CA TYR A 48 4.88 18.40 -2.31
C TYR A 48 4.50 19.74 -1.66
N GLU A 49 3.24 19.91 -1.26
CA GLU A 49 2.75 21.11 -0.59
C GLU A 49 3.47 21.37 0.74
N ALA A 50 3.84 20.31 1.46
CA ALA A 50 4.65 20.38 2.66
C ALA A 50 6.16 20.61 2.40
N GLY A 51 6.58 20.69 1.14
CA GLY A 51 7.97 20.99 0.74
C GLY A 51 8.92 19.79 0.76
N PHE A 52 8.42 18.56 0.90
CA PHE A 52 9.26 17.35 0.93
C PHE A 52 9.69 16.86 -0.45
N LEU A 53 8.96 17.24 -1.52
CA LEU A 53 9.20 16.74 -2.88
C LEU A 53 9.85 17.76 -3.83
N GLY A 54 10.61 18.70 -3.28
CA GLY A 54 11.33 19.70 -4.06
C GLY A 54 10.47 20.90 -4.47
N LYS A 55 10.93 21.62 -5.49
CA LYS A 55 10.32 22.91 -5.91
C LYS A 55 9.19 22.75 -6.92
N GLU A 56 9.24 21.69 -7.73
CA GLU A 56 8.27 21.41 -8.78
C GLU A 56 7.43 20.19 -8.41
N LYS A 57 6.20 20.13 -8.92
CA LYS A 57 5.33 18.96 -8.69
C LYS A 57 5.99 17.71 -9.26
N PRO A 58 6.03 16.60 -8.51
CA PRO A 58 6.63 15.36 -9.00
C PRO A 58 5.84 14.84 -10.22
N ASP A 59 6.55 14.37 -11.24
CA ASP A 59 5.95 13.57 -12.31
C ASP A 59 5.74 12.14 -11.80
N LEU A 60 4.48 11.71 -11.82
CA LEU A 60 4.03 10.43 -11.31
C LEU A 60 3.46 9.53 -12.42
N SER A 61 3.61 9.92 -13.68
CA SER A 61 3.04 9.21 -14.85
C SER A 61 3.47 7.75 -14.94
N GLY A 62 4.67 7.41 -14.47
CA GLY A 62 5.23 6.05 -14.48
C GLY A 62 5.29 5.34 -13.12
N ILE A 63 4.61 5.86 -12.09
CA ILE A 63 4.75 5.33 -10.72
C ILE A 63 4.13 3.93 -10.54
N TYR A 64 3.25 3.52 -11.46
CA TYR A 64 2.66 2.19 -11.50
C TYR A 64 2.98 1.49 -12.82
N ASP A 65 3.59 0.30 -12.73
CA ASP A 65 3.60 -0.67 -13.82
C ASP A 65 2.57 -1.76 -13.50
N LEU A 66 1.45 -1.74 -14.21
CA LEU A 66 0.36 -2.71 -14.03
C LEU A 66 0.39 -3.85 -15.03
N SER A 67 1.44 -3.95 -15.86
CA SER A 67 1.48 -4.89 -16.98
C SER A 67 1.28 -6.33 -16.51
N LEU A 68 2.05 -6.76 -15.49
CA LEU A 68 1.97 -8.12 -14.95
C LEU A 68 0.66 -8.38 -14.20
N LEU A 69 0.18 -7.39 -13.43
CA LEU A 69 -1.09 -7.53 -12.70
C LEU A 69 -2.25 -7.74 -13.68
N ASN A 70 -2.31 -6.92 -14.73
CA ASN A 70 -3.38 -7.00 -15.73
C ASN A 70 -3.32 -8.31 -16.53
N GLN A 71 -2.13 -8.81 -16.87
CA GLN A 71 -1.99 -10.15 -17.46
C GLN A 71 -2.64 -11.24 -16.58
N ILE A 72 -2.37 -11.23 -15.28
CA ILE A 72 -2.93 -12.21 -14.34
C ILE A 72 -4.45 -12.04 -14.17
N LEU A 73 -4.94 -10.80 -14.18
CA LEU A 73 -6.38 -10.53 -14.09
C LEU A 73 -7.11 -11.07 -15.31
N GLU A 74 -6.57 -10.85 -16.51
CA GLU A 74 -7.11 -11.39 -17.76
C GLU A 74 -7.12 -12.92 -17.77
N GLU A 75 -6.03 -13.58 -17.35
CA GLU A 75 -5.97 -15.04 -17.20
C GLU A 75 -7.03 -15.58 -16.24
N ARG A 76 -7.43 -14.78 -15.24
CA ARG A 76 -8.47 -15.09 -14.26
C ARG A 76 -9.87 -14.66 -14.69
N ASN A 77 -10.04 -14.13 -15.90
CA ASN A 77 -11.29 -13.55 -16.41
C ASN A 77 -11.84 -12.41 -15.52
N LEU A 78 -10.94 -11.59 -14.97
CA LEU A 78 -11.26 -10.39 -14.21
C LEU A 78 -10.94 -9.15 -15.04
N GLU A 79 -11.61 -8.04 -14.72
CA GLU A 79 -11.39 -6.75 -15.38
C GLU A 79 -9.98 -6.20 -15.09
N PRO A 80 -9.22 -5.77 -16.11
CA PRO A 80 -7.94 -5.10 -15.91
C PRO A 80 -8.07 -3.75 -15.19
N ILE A 81 -7.06 -3.40 -14.40
CA ILE A 81 -6.99 -2.12 -13.70
C ILE A 81 -6.37 -1.06 -14.62
N ARG A 82 -6.98 0.13 -14.63
CA ARG A 82 -6.55 1.27 -15.46
C ARG A 82 -5.90 2.38 -14.67
#